data_AF-A0A516GDG2-F1
#
_entry.id   AF-A0A516GDG2-F1
#
_cell.length_a   1.000
_cell.length_b   1.000
_cell.length_c   1.000
_cell.angle_alpha   90.00
_cell.angle_beta   90.00
_cell.angle_gamma   90.00
#
_symmetry.space_group_name_H-M   'P 1'
#
loop_
_entity.id
_entity.type
_entity.pdbx_description
1 polymer ?
#
loop_
_entity_poly.entity_id
_entity_poly.type
_entity_poly.pdbx_seq_one_letter_code
_entity_poly.pdbx_strand_id
1 'polypeptide(L)'
;MPLFVVLADPEGELDDDLRDVIRTAIRTQASPLHVPDEIHQVRALPHTRTGKRLEVPLKRMMQGADPDTVVQRTALDDPSLLEPFLALARERRTR
;
A
#
# COMPACT_ATOMS: atom_id res chain seq x y z
N MET A 1 -8.35 -6.04 -2.16
CA MET A 1 -7.63 -4.76 -1.89
C MET A 1 -6.13 -5.06 -1.84
N PRO A 2 -5.27 -4.21 -2.43
CA PRO A 2 -3.82 -4.47 -2.45
C PRO A 2 -3.23 -4.39 -1.04
N LEU A 3 -2.28 -5.26 -0.74
CA LEU A 3 -1.41 -5.18 0.43
C LEU A 3 -0.10 -4.49 0.04
N PHE A 4 0.34 -3.53 0.86
CA PHE A 4 1.64 -2.88 0.69
C PHE A 4 2.56 -3.31 1.81
N VAL A 5 3.78 -3.72 1.47
CA VAL A 5 4.77 -4.22 2.42
C VAL A 5 6.07 -3.43 2.32
N VAL A 6 6.70 -3.23 3.47
CA VAL A 6 8.07 -2.75 3.59
C VAL A 6 8.88 -3.93 4.10
N LEU A 7 9.91 -4.33 3.37
CA LEU A 7 10.76 -5.43 3.79
C LEU A 7 11.70 -4.97 4.90
N ALA A 8 12.00 -5.87 5.83
CA ALA A 8 12.93 -5.60 6.92
C ALA A 8 14.37 -5.48 6.41
N ASP A 9 14.71 -6.27 5.39
CA ASP A 9 15.96 -6.16 4.65
C ASP A 9 15.81 -5.08 3.55
N PRO A 10 16.59 -3.98 3.59
CA PRO A 10 16.57 -2.95 2.55
C PRO A 10 16.98 -3.44 1.16
N GLU A 11 17.78 -4.51 1.08
CA GLU A 11 18.22 -5.12 -0.19
C GLU A 11 17.31 -6.28 -0.61
N GLY A 12 16.36 -6.65 0.24
CA GLY A 12 15.41 -7.72 -0.04
C GLY A 12 14.47 -7.36 -1.20
N GLU A 13 14.07 -8.38 -1.94
CA GLU A 13 13.06 -8.29 -2.97
C GLU A 13 11.83 -9.10 -2.58
N LEU A 14 10.65 -8.58 -2.91
CA LEU A 14 9.41 -9.33 -2.84
C LEU A 14 9.36 -10.26 -4.05
N ASP A 15 9.87 -11.47 -3.89
CA ASP A 15 9.76 -12.56 -4.84
C ASP A 15 8.47 -13.37 -4.66
N ASP A 16 8.24 -14.37 -5.51
CA ASP A 16 7.02 -15.16 -5.50
C ASP A 16 6.95 -16.10 -4.29
N ASP A 17 8.09 -16.64 -3.85
CA ASP A 17 8.18 -17.47 -2.65
C ASP A 17 7.72 -16.68 -1.42
N LEU A 18 8.22 -15.45 -1.24
CA LEU A 18 7.82 -14.58 -0.14
C LEU A 18 6.35 -14.16 -0.24
N ARG A 19 5.84 -13.89 -1.45
CA ARG A 19 4.40 -13.63 -1.65
C ARG A 19 3.55 -14.81 -1.18
N ASP A 20 3.97 -16.04 -1.47
CA ASP A 20 3.23 -17.23 -1.09
C ASP A 20 3.30 -17.52 0.42
N VAL A 21 4.43 -17.24 1.06
CA VAL A 21 4.54 -17.23 2.53
C VAL A 21 3.54 -16.25 3.13
N ILE A 22 3.47 -15.01 2.63
CA ILE A 22 2.54 -13.98 3.13
C ILE A 22 1.08 -14.42 2.93
N ARG A 23 0.71 -14.88 1.74
CA ARG A 23 -0.65 -15.34 1.44
C ARG A 23 -1.06 -16.51 2.34
N THR A 24 -0.16 -17.47 2.54
CA THR A 24 -0.39 -18.64 3.38
C THR A 24 -0.56 -18.24 4.85
N ALA A 25 0.29 -17.35 5.35
CA ALA A 25 0.20 -16.85 6.72
C ALA A 25 -1.14 -16.14 6.97
N ILE A 26 -1.55 -15.24 6.07
CA ILE A 26 -2.83 -14.51 6.19
C ILE A 26 -4.02 -15.46 6.13
N ARG A 27 -4.00 -16.42 5.19
CA ARG A 27 -5.07 -17.42 5.04
C ARG A 27 -5.26 -18.24 6.31
N THR A 28 -4.15 -18.70 6.91
CA THR A 28 -4.14 -19.62 8.05
C THR A 28 -4.42 -18.90 9.37
N GLN A 29 -3.87 -17.70 9.57
CA GLN A 29 -3.97 -16.98 10.86
C GLN A 29 -5.19 -16.06 10.93
N ALA A 30 -5.78 -15.68 9.79
CA ALA A 30 -7.01 -14.92 9.72
C ALA A 30 -8.11 -15.70 9.02
N SER A 31 -8.21 -15.60 7.69
CA SER A 31 -9.16 -16.38 6.89
C SER A 31 -8.86 -16.20 5.39
N PRO A 32 -9.31 -17.13 4.51
CA PRO A 32 -9.24 -16.96 3.07
C PRO A 32 -9.79 -15.63 2.55
N LEU A 33 -10.80 -15.05 3.22
CA LEU A 33 -11.38 -13.75 2.86
C LEU A 33 -10.45 -12.55 3.08
N HIS A 34 -9.38 -12.74 3.87
CA HIS A 34 -8.39 -11.70 4.15
C HIS A 34 -7.19 -11.73 3.21
N VAL A 35 -7.07 -12.75 2.35
CA VAL A 35 -5.93 -12.88 1.44
C VAL A 35 -5.99 -11.76 0.40
N PRO A 36 -4.94 -10.94 0.25
CA PRO A 36 -4.95 -9.84 -0.70
C PRO A 36 -4.82 -10.35 -2.15
N ASP A 37 -5.47 -9.64 -3.08
CA ASP A 37 -5.39 -9.92 -4.52
C ASP A 37 -3.99 -9.62 -5.08
N GLU A 38 -3.36 -8.57 -4.55
CA GLU A 38 -2.07 -8.06 -4.98
C GLU A 38 -1.21 -7.71 -3.76
N ILE A 39 0.09 -7.96 -3.84
CA ILE A 39 1.07 -7.59 -2.81
C ILE A 39 2.17 -6.77 -3.46
N HIS A 40 2.33 -5.53 -3.01
CA HIS A 40 3.24 -4.53 -3.56
C HIS A 40 4.32 -4.18 -2.54
N GLN A 41 5.59 -4.29 -2.93
CA GLN A 41 6.70 -3.78 -2.14
C GLN A 41 6.80 -2.26 -2.29
N VAL A 42 7.00 -1.56 -1.17
CA VAL A 42 7.26 -0.12 -1.15
C VAL A 42 8.43 0.19 -0.24
N ARG A 43 9.17 1.28 -0.53
CA ARG A 43 10.34 1.68 0.27
C ARG A 43 9.98 2.06 1.71
N ALA A 44 8.81 2.67 1.90
CA ALA A 44 8.22 2.98 3.20
C ALA A 44 6.73 3.28 3.04
N LEU A 45 5.99 3.25 4.15
CA LEU A 45 4.60 3.68 4.19
C LEU A 45 4.54 5.19 4.48
N PRO A 46 3.66 5.96 3.80
CA PRO A 46 3.50 7.38 4.07
C PRO A 46 2.75 7.61 5.39
N HIS A 47 3.19 8.61 6.15
CA HIS A 47 2.55 9.00 7.40
C HIS A 47 2.27 10.50 7.44
N THR A 48 1.38 10.91 8.33
CA THR A 48 1.29 12.33 8.71
C THR A 48 2.53 12.74 9.48
N ARG A 49 2.78 14.05 9.64
CA ARG A 49 3.86 14.53 10.54
C ARG A 49 3.74 14.10 12.00
N THR A 50 2.55 13.64 12.39
CA THR A 50 2.28 13.08 13.72
C THR A 50 2.44 11.55 13.78
N GLY A 51 2.92 10.93 12.70
CA GLY A 51 3.18 9.49 12.61
C GLY A 51 1.93 8.63 12.30
N LYS A 52 0.78 9.23 11.97
CA LYS A 52 -0.43 8.46 11.66
C LYS A 52 -0.36 7.91 10.24
N ARG A 53 -0.69 6.62 10.09
CA ARG A 53 -0.80 5.96 8.78
C ARG A 53 -1.95 6.52 7.95
N LEU A 54 -1.79 6.50 6.63
CA LEU A 54 -2.76 7.04 5.67
C LEU A 54 -3.73 5.97 5.11
N GLU A 55 -4.11 4.95 5.88
CA GLU A 55 -4.90 3.82 5.37
C GLU A 55 -6.22 4.26 4.71
N VAL A 56 -6.98 5.15 5.35
CA VAL A 56 -8.27 5.62 4.83
C VAL A 56 -8.11 6.48 3.56
N PRO A 57 -7.23 7.51 3.53
CA PRO A 57 -6.96 8.26 2.31
C PRO A 57 -6.49 7.40 1.13
N LEU A 58 -5.56 6.46 1.37
CA LEU A 58 -5.06 5.56 0.33
C LEU A 58 -6.16 4.64 -0.19
N LYS A 59 -7.02 4.10 0.68
CA LYS A 59 -8.19 3.32 0.25
C LYS A 59 -9.13 4.12 -0.65
N ARG A 60 -9.46 5.37 -0.28
CA ARG A 60 -10.34 6.23 -1.08
C ARG A 60 -9.75 6.52 -2.46
N MET A 61 -8.44 6.78 -2.52
CA MET A 61 -7.71 6.98 -3.77
C MET A 61 -7.81 5.75 -4.69
N MET A 62 -7.63 4.55 -4.13
CA MET A 62 -7.77 3.27 -4.87
C MET A 62 -9.21 3.01 -5.33
N GLN A 63 -10.20 3.63 -4.69
CA GLN A 63 -11.61 3.58 -5.09
C GLN A 63 -11.97 4.67 -6.13
N GLY A 64 -10.98 5.41 -6.64
CA GLY A 64 -11.15 6.37 -7.72
C GLY A 64 -11.27 7.84 -7.28
N ALA A 65 -11.28 8.13 -5.97
CA ALA A 65 -11.29 9.50 -5.48
C ALA A 65 -10.06 10.28 -5.97
N ASP A 66 -10.24 11.57 -6.24
CA ASP A 66 -9.15 12.44 -6.67
C ASP A 66 -8.10 12.56 -5.54
N PRO A 67 -6.83 12.17 -5.78
CA PRO A 67 -5.75 12.30 -4.82
C PRO A 67 -5.64 13.66 -4.14
N ASP A 68 -5.85 14.75 -4.89
CA ASP A 68 -5.70 16.11 -4.38
C ASP A 68 -6.84 16.48 -3.40
N THR A 69 -7.93 15.72 -3.40
CA THR A 69 -9.06 15.88 -2.47
C THR A 69 -8.96 15.00 -1.22
N VAL A 70 -8.21 13.88 -1.29
CA VAL A 70 -8.16 12.89 -0.19
C VAL A 70 -6.89 12.96 0.64
N VAL A 71 -5.80 13.52 0.12
CA VAL A 71 -4.54 13.69 0.86
C VAL A 71 -3.99 15.10 0.68
N GLN A 72 -3.76 15.80 1.79
CA GLN A 72 -2.96 17.02 1.79
C GLN A 72 -1.47 16.66 1.85
N ARG A 73 -0.73 16.82 0.73
CA ARG A 73 0.72 16.54 0.67
C ARG A 73 1.49 17.30 1.76
N THR A 74 1.05 18.53 2.06
CA THR A 74 1.63 19.35 3.11
C THR A 74 1.40 18.83 4.52
N ALA A 75 0.56 17.81 4.75
CA ALA A 75 0.37 17.20 6.07
C ALA A 75 1.28 15.98 6.32
N LEU A 76 2.02 15.55 5.29
CA LEU A 76 2.88 14.36 5.33
C LEU A 76 4.28 14.69 5.82
N ASP A 77 4.93 13.68 6.38
CA ASP A 77 6.35 13.71 6.75
C ASP A 77 7.25 13.63 5.50
N ASP A 78 6.95 12.69 4.59
CA ASP A 78 7.60 12.53 3.30
C ASP A 78 6.54 12.37 2.19
N PRO A 79 6.18 13.46 1.48
CA PRO A 79 5.20 13.41 0.41
C PRO A 79 5.59 12.52 -0.78
N SER A 80 6.88 12.24 -0.99
CA SER A 80 7.34 11.43 -2.11
C SER A 80 6.97 9.95 -1.95
N LEU A 81 6.66 9.51 -0.73
CA LEU A 81 6.15 8.17 -0.45
C LEU A 81 4.75 7.90 -1.02
N LEU A 82 4.03 8.93 -1.48
CA LEU A 82 2.72 8.73 -2.12
C LEU A 82 2.81 8.21 -3.55
N GLU A 83 3.93 8.42 -4.26
CA GLU A 83 3.97 8.19 -5.72
C GLU A 83 3.63 6.74 -6.13
N PRO A 84 4.12 5.68 -5.45
CA PRO A 84 3.74 4.31 -5.80
C PRO A 84 2.23 4.06 -5.70
N PHE A 85 1.57 4.68 -4.73
CA PHE A 85 0.13 4.57 -4.53
C PHE A 85 -0.65 5.36 -5.59
N LEU A 86 -0.16 6.54 -5.96
CA LEU A 86 -0.73 7.37 -7.03
C LEU A 86 -0.63 6.66 -8.38
N ALA A 87 0.51 6.04 -8.67
CA ALA A 87 0.73 5.29 -9.91
C ALA A 87 -0.27 4.13 -10.02
N LEU A 88 -0.41 3.31 -8.97
CA LEU A 88 -1.37 2.20 -8.96
C LEU A 88 -2.83 2.69 -9.08
N ALA A 89 -3.19 3.78 -8.39
CA ALA A 89 -4.54 4.35 -8.49
C ALA A 89 -4.85 4.87 -9.91
N ARG A 90 -3.86 5.46 -10.59
CA ARG A 90 -3.99 5.90 -11.99
C ARG A 90 -4.18 4.72 -12.93
N GLU A 91 -3.37 3.66 -12.80
CA GLU A 91 -3.46 2.45 -13.62
C GLU A 91 -4.86 1.80 -13.52
N ARG A 92 -5.41 1.76 -12.30
CA ARG A 92 -6.74 1.18 -12.06
C ARG A 92 -7.89 1.99 -12.62
N ARG A 93 -7.71 3.31 -12.85
CA ARG A 93 -8.73 4.14 -13.49
C ARG A 93 -8.81 3.88 -15.01
N THR A 94 -7.72 3.39 -15.59
CA THR A 94 -7.62 3.13 -17.04
C THR A 94 -8.06 1.72 -17.45
N ARG A 95 -8.30 0.81 -16.50
CA ARG A 95 -8.90 -0.50 -16.72
C ARG A 95 -10.41 -0.44 -16.51
#